data_AF-X0TUI0-F1
#
_entry.id   AF-X0TUI0-F1
#
_cell.length_a   1.000
_cell.length_b   1.000
_cell.length_c   1.000
_cell.angle_alpha   90.00
_cell.angle_beta   90.00
_cell.angle_gamma   90.00
#
_symmetry.space_group_name_H-M   'P 1'
#
loop_
_entity.id
_entity.type
_entity.pdbx_description
1 polymer ?
#
loop_
_entity_poly.entity_id
_entity_poly.type
_entity_poly.pdbx_seq_one_letter_code
_entity_poly.pdbx_strand_id
1 'polypeptide(L)'
;MGSTSGTRKGRDPPSAGSEVESSGYEQAEPLVSDSTERFVFRPSEVTDRTVAGGKAYALACLSNVCDEIPAWFVISPAALEASLTLQEKELLRTAGYTSELLESLQPSKEVIEEISQALSEITSPKEQVAVRSSAVEEDSAIASFAGQLESFLCVSRSEISLRVTDVWRSGFSERVRVYRKQKGLEGEPRPPAVLIQKMVAAEISGIAFSTDPVSADPNQCVVAATAGYGDRLVGGEVQGDVYRVSSAGEVAAGPEAEGPACLNVDQVRSVAQLARRLEEFFGHPQDLEWAFAGGRLYLLQSRPITTLPSEQSVGDTIVWDNSNIVESYSGVTTPLTFSFARHLYAGVYQQFLLNLGVSRRTVRANHEIFHHMLGYLLGRVYYHLLNWYRMLSMLPGTTHNRRFLDVMLGVRERLSPELEQQLAKHSARPSGRLRSLLSLGWLATRIVWNWLTLHRRIGKFYK
;
A
#
# COMPACT_ATOMS: atom_id res chain seq x y z
N MET A 1 28.35 48.21 -35.41
CA MET A 1 27.55 47.64 -36.51
C MET A 1 27.03 46.30 -36.01
N GLY A 2 25.73 45.99 -35.84
CA GLY A 2 24.50 46.72 -36.19
C GLY A 2 24.24 46.74 -37.71
N SER A 3 23.07 46.35 -38.25
CA SER A 3 21.81 45.82 -37.66
C SER A 3 21.00 45.07 -38.78
N THR A 4 19.74 44.60 -38.70
CA THR A 4 18.58 44.89 -37.82
C THR A 4 17.53 43.73 -37.83
N SER A 5 16.58 43.79 -36.88
CA SER A 5 15.26 43.14 -36.75
C SER A 5 14.51 42.51 -37.95
N GLY A 6 13.68 41.49 -37.65
CA GLY A 6 12.49 41.11 -38.45
C GLY A 6 11.54 40.13 -37.74
N THR A 7 10.27 40.49 -37.53
CA THR A 7 9.23 39.67 -36.87
C THR A 7 8.29 38.99 -37.87
N ARG A 8 7.59 37.92 -37.44
CA ARG A 8 6.45 37.33 -38.19
C ARG A 8 5.27 37.03 -37.27
N LYS A 9 4.06 37.34 -37.75
CA LYS A 9 2.77 36.97 -37.14
C LYS A 9 2.34 35.55 -37.54
N GLY A 10 1.47 34.94 -36.75
CA GLY A 10 0.81 33.67 -37.06
C GLY A 10 -0.29 33.79 -38.13
N ARG A 11 -0.93 32.65 -38.42
CA ARG A 11 -2.14 32.50 -39.26
C ARG A 11 -2.97 31.34 -38.73
N ASP A 12 -4.28 31.55 -38.62
CA ASP A 12 -5.26 30.49 -38.42
C ASP A 12 -5.76 29.93 -39.78
N PRO A 13 -6.13 28.65 -39.87
CA PRO A 13 -6.85 28.10 -41.02
C PRO A 13 -8.39 28.19 -40.81
N PRO A 14 -9.20 28.28 -41.90
CA PRO A 14 -10.64 28.46 -41.81
C PRO A 14 -11.44 27.14 -41.76
N SER A 15 -12.73 27.26 -41.42
CA SER A 15 -13.73 26.20 -41.34
C SER A 15 -14.37 25.84 -42.68
N ALA A 16 -14.72 24.56 -42.87
CA ALA A 16 -15.75 24.12 -43.81
C ALA A 16 -16.46 22.85 -43.29
N GLY A 17 -17.78 22.82 -43.39
CA GLY A 17 -18.56 21.57 -43.54
C GLY A 17 -18.87 21.34 -45.02
N SER A 18 -19.68 20.37 -45.41
CA SER A 18 -20.34 19.28 -44.66
C SER A 18 -21.04 18.36 -45.67
N GLU A 19 -20.78 17.05 -45.64
CA GLU A 19 -21.65 16.01 -46.23
C GLU A 19 -21.03 14.62 -45.96
N VAL A 20 -21.81 13.70 -45.39
CA VAL A 20 -21.55 12.25 -45.36
C VAL A 20 -22.91 11.56 -45.45
N GLU A 21 -23.10 10.72 -46.46
CA GLU A 21 -24.38 10.06 -46.73
C GLU A 21 -24.64 8.85 -45.82
N SER A 22 -25.91 8.54 -45.58
CA SER A 22 -26.35 7.39 -44.79
C SER A 22 -26.35 6.09 -45.61
N SER A 23 -25.85 4.99 -45.05
CA SER A 23 -26.04 3.65 -45.63
C SER A 23 -26.25 2.58 -44.56
N GLY A 24 -27.21 1.68 -44.81
CA GLY A 24 -27.27 0.30 -44.31
C GLY A 24 -27.16 0.05 -42.80
N TYR A 25 -28.26 0.22 -42.06
CA TYR A 25 -28.53 -0.65 -40.91
C TYR A 25 -29.29 -1.89 -41.42
N GLU A 26 -28.57 -2.99 -41.64
CA GLU A 26 -29.17 -4.29 -41.98
C GLU A 26 -29.23 -5.17 -40.72
N GLN A 27 -30.36 -5.83 -40.49
CA GLN A 27 -30.65 -6.49 -39.21
C GLN A 27 -29.94 -7.85 -39.11
N ALA A 28 -29.25 -8.09 -38.00
CA ALA A 28 -28.59 -9.36 -37.71
C ALA A 28 -29.00 -9.89 -36.31
N GLU A 29 -30.02 -10.74 -36.29
CA GLU A 29 -30.34 -11.64 -35.17
C GLU A 29 -30.40 -13.09 -35.70
N PRO A 30 -30.09 -14.10 -34.87
CA PRO A 30 -28.90 -14.16 -34.04
C PRO A 30 -28.09 -15.43 -34.36
N LEU A 31 -26.76 -15.33 -34.35
CA LEU A 31 -25.91 -16.53 -34.36
C LEU A 31 -25.97 -17.20 -32.99
N VAL A 32 -26.87 -18.18 -32.85
CA VAL A 32 -26.88 -19.11 -31.72
C VAL A 32 -25.63 -19.99 -31.84
N SER A 33 -24.56 -19.59 -31.17
CA SER A 33 -23.38 -20.43 -31.00
C SER A 33 -23.72 -21.56 -30.02
N ASP A 34 -23.54 -22.80 -30.46
CA ASP A 34 -23.73 -24.01 -29.65
C ASP A 34 -22.55 -24.22 -28.68
N SER A 35 -22.32 -23.19 -27.86
CA SER A 35 -21.36 -23.17 -26.78
C SER A 35 -22.11 -23.38 -25.48
N THR A 36 -21.99 -24.57 -24.88
CA THR A 36 -22.29 -24.74 -23.46
C THR A 36 -21.39 -23.80 -22.66
N GLU A 37 -21.98 -22.77 -22.07
CA GLU A 37 -21.25 -21.84 -21.19
C GLU A 37 -20.64 -22.64 -20.04
N ARG A 38 -19.30 -22.66 -19.95
CA ARG A 38 -18.57 -23.31 -18.86
C ARG A 38 -18.36 -22.33 -17.72
N PHE A 39 -18.62 -22.79 -16.51
CA PHE A 39 -18.53 -22.00 -15.30
C PHE A 39 -17.29 -22.33 -14.46
N VAL A 40 -16.68 -23.50 -14.64
CA VAL A 40 -15.51 -23.97 -13.89
C VAL A 40 -14.26 -24.07 -14.77
N PHE A 41 -13.19 -23.43 -14.31
CA PHE A 41 -11.91 -23.28 -15.03
C PHE A 41 -10.75 -23.87 -14.22
N ARG A 42 -9.86 -24.60 -14.90
CA ARG A 42 -8.60 -25.14 -14.36
C ARG A 42 -7.45 -24.12 -14.48
N PRO A 43 -6.31 -24.31 -13.78
CA PRO A 43 -5.20 -23.35 -13.79
C PRO A 43 -4.69 -23.03 -15.20
N SER A 44 -4.66 -24.03 -16.08
CA SER A 44 -4.26 -23.91 -17.49
C SER A 44 -5.32 -23.28 -18.42
N GLU A 45 -6.54 -23.07 -17.93
CA GLU A 45 -7.67 -22.49 -18.68
C GLU A 45 -7.92 -21.01 -18.28
N VAL A 46 -7.29 -20.54 -17.21
CA VAL A 46 -7.38 -19.14 -16.75
C VAL A 46 -6.50 -18.25 -17.61
N THR A 47 -7.12 -17.61 -18.61
CA THR A 47 -6.46 -16.66 -19.52
C THR A 47 -6.64 -15.19 -19.11
N ASP A 48 -7.70 -14.88 -18.36
CA ASP A 48 -8.04 -13.51 -17.93
C ASP A 48 -8.47 -13.46 -16.45
N ARG A 49 -8.04 -12.40 -15.78
CA ARG A 49 -8.40 -11.98 -14.43
C ARG A 49 -9.89 -11.64 -14.30
N THR A 50 -10.58 -11.28 -15.38
CA THR A 50 -12.06 -11.09 -15.35
C THR A 50 -12.82 -12.39 -15.06
N VAL A 51 -12.30 -13.53 -15.51
CA VAL A 51 -12.92 -14.86 -15.31
C VAL A 51 -12.58 -15.44 -13.94
N ALA A 52 -11.34 -15.27 -13.49
CA ALA A 52 -10.81 -15.93 -12.30
C ALA A 52 -10.69 -15.04 -11.05
N GLY A 53 -10.75 -13.71 -11.20
CA GLY A 53 -10.34 -12.77 -10.15
C GLY A 53 -8.84 -12.77 -9.86
N GLY A 54 -8.37 -11.83 -9.04
CA GLY A 54 -6.94 -11.58 -8.81
C GLY A 54 -6.17 -12.76 -8.21
N LYS A 55 -6.71 -13.40 -7.17
CA LYS A 55 -6.05 -14.51 -6.46
C LYS A 55 -5.83 -15.74 -7.35
N ALA A 56 -6.90 -16.22 -7.99
CA ALA A 56 -6.81 -17.41 -8.84
C ALA A 56 -6.04 -17.10 -10.14
N TYR A 57 -6.11 -15.88 -10.67
CA TYR A 57 -5.24 -15.44 -11.77
C TYR A 57 -3.76 -15.44 -11.37
N ALA A 58 -3.39 -14.95 -10.17
CA ALA A 58 -2.02 -15.01 -9.67
C ALA A 58 -1.51 -16.45 -9.54
N LEU A 59 -2.33 -17.38 -9.00
CA LEU A 59 -2.00 -18.80 -8.96
C LEU A 59 -1.88 -19.44 -10.36
N ALA A 60 -2.66 -19.00 -11.34
CA ALA A 60 -2.56 -19.46 -12.73
C ALA A 60 -1.22 -19.04 -13.35
N CYS A 61 -0.82 -17.76 -13.21
CA CYS A 61 0.48 -17.28 -13.68
C CYS A 61 1.65 -18.07 -13.08
N LEU A 62 1.53 -18.45 -11.80
CA LEU A 62 2.57 -19.19 -11.06
C LEU A 62 2.60 -20.70 -11.34
N SER A 63 1.60 -21.25 -12.05
CA SER A 63 1.50 -22.70 -12.33
C SER A 63 2.61 -23.24 -13.27
N ASN A 64 3.50 -22.37 -13.77
CA ASN A 64 4.71 -22.73 -14.52
C ASN A 64 6.02 -22.42 -13.74
N VAL A 65 5.92 -22.03 -12.46
CA VAL A 65 7.02 -21.43 -11.67
C VAL A 65 7.16 -22.07 -10.27
N CYS A 66 6.05 -22.52 -9.70
CA CYS A 66 5.97 -23.25 -8.44
C CYS A 66 5.14 -24.52 -8.65
N ASP A 67 5.77 -25.69 -8.51
CA ASP A 67 5.12 -27.00 -8.65
C ASP A 67 4.30 -27.36 -7.38
N GLU A 68 4.52 -26.61 -6.30
CA GLU A 68 3.99 -26.84 -4.96
C GLU A 68 2.71 -26.03 -4.64
N ILE A 69 1.93 -25.66 -5.66
CA ILE A 69 0.60 -25.06 -5.48
C ILE A 69 -0.42 -26.20 -5.27
N PRO A 70 -1.21 -26.22 -4.17
CA PRO A 70 -2.23 -27.24 -3.95
C PRO A 70 -3.30 -27.21 -5.06
N ALA A 71 -3.64 -28.39 -5.59
CA ALA A 71 -4.55 -28.54 -6.74
C ALA A 71 -5.87 -27.77 -6.54
N TRP A 72 -6.23 -26.96 -7.54
CA TRP A 72 -7.34 -26.00 -7.44
C TRP A 72 -8.09 -25.84 -8.77
N PHE A 73 -9.28 -25.25 -8.68
CA PHE A 73 -10.06 -24.72 -9.80
C PHE A 73 -10.79 -23.44 -9.37
N VAL A 74 -11.31 -22.67 -10.33
CA VAL A 74 -12.07 -21.45 -10.04
C VAL A 74 -13.44 -21.50 -10.72
N ILE A 75 -14.47 -21.05 -9.98
CA ILE A 75 -15.83 -20.84 -10.48
C ILE A 75 -15.94 -19.36 -10.88
N SER A 76 -16.33 -19.09 -12.13
CA SER A 76 -16.38 -17.72 -12.66
C SER A 76 -17.55 -16.91 -12.08
N PRO A 77 -17.51 -15.56 -12.13
CA PRO A 77 -18.62 -14.70 -11.70
C PRO A 77 -19.94 -14.97 -12.46
N ALA A 78 -19.84 -15.40 -13.72
CA ALA A 78 -20.99 -15.72 -14.57
C ALA A 78 -21.83 -16.89 -14.04
N ALA A 79 -21.24 -17.77 -13.22
CA ALA A 79 -21.94 -18.88 -12.58
C ALA A 79 -23.09 -18.43 -11.65
N LEU A 80 -22.98 -17.23 -11.06
CA LEU A 80 -24.06 -16.64 -10.28
C LEU A 80 -25.23 -16.30 -11.21
N GLU A 81 -24.97 -15.49 -12.24
CA GLU A 81 -26.01 -15.03 -13.16
C GLU A 81 -26.65 -16.21 -13.91
N ALA A 82 -25.88 -17.23 -14.30
CA ALA A 82 -26.42 -18.49 -14.83
C ALA A 82 -27.46 -19.13 -13.90
N SER A 83 -27.20 -19.11 -12.59
CA SER A 83 -28.03 -19.74 -11.55
C SER A 83 -29.33 -19.02 -11.20
N LEU A 84 -29.52 -17.78 -11.67
CA LEU A 84 -30.77 -17.04 -11.46
C LEU A 84 -31.90 -17.54 -12.36
N THR A 85 -33.13 -17.61 -11.84
CA THR A 85 -34.33 -17.88 -12.66
C THR A 85 -34.61 -16.74 -13.64
N LEU A 86 -35.51 -16.96 -14.62
CA LEU A 86 -35.92 -15.91 -15.57
C LEU A 86 -36.53 -14.67 -14.87
N GLN A 87 -37.18 -14.86 -13.71
CA GLN A 87 -37.75 -13.76 -12.93
C GLN A 87 -36.66 -12.98 -12.19
N GLU A 88 -35.71 -13.68 -11.57
CA GLU A 88 -34.56 -13.05 -10.88
C GLU A 88 -33.60 -12.37 -11.87
N LYS A 89 -33.43 -12.90 -13.09
CA LYS A 89 -32.68 -12.26 -14.18
C LYS A 89 -33.30 -10.92 -14.61
N GLU A 90 -34.63 -10.84 -14.66
CA GLU A 90 -35.32 -9.59 -14.98
C GLU A 90 -35.33 -8.61 -13.79
N LEU A 91 -35.39 -9.11 -12.55
CA LEU A 91 -35.18 -8.30 -11.35
C LEU A 91 -33.76 -7.71 -11.31
N LEU A 92 -32.74 -8.51 -11.62
CA LEU A 92 -31.34 -8.06 -11.71
C LEU A 92 -31.16 -6.95 -12.76
N ARG A 93 -31.80 -7.07 -13.92
CA ARG A 93 -31.77 -6.05 -14.98
C ARG A 93 -32.46 -4.74 -14.59
N THR A 94 -33.51 -4.79 -13.77
CA THR A 94 -34.37 -3.64 -13.46
C THR A 94 -34.05 -2.96 -12.13
N ALA A 95 -33.55 -3.71 -11.15
CA ALA A 95 -33.28 -3.25 -9.78
C ALA A 95 -31.85 -3.55 -9.28
N GLY A 96 -31.05 -4.30 -10.04
CA GLY A 96 -29.72 -4.74 -9.63
C GLY A 96 -29.74 -5.88 -8.61
N TYR A 97 -28.61 -6.09 -7.92
CA TYR A 97 -28.47 -7.11 -6.88
C TYR A 97 -29.17 -6.67 -5.58
N THR A 98 -30.45 -7.04 -5.44
CA THR A 98 -31.28 -6.80 -4.24
C THR A 98 -31.01 -7.81 -3.13
N SER A 99 -31.35 -7.47 -1.88
CA SER A 99 -31.22 -8.40 -0.74
C SER A 99 -32.03 -9.68 -0.95
N GLU A 100 -33.26 -9.57 -1.47
CA GLU A 100 -34.17 -10.69 -1.72
C GLU A 100 -33.55 -11.71 -2.71
N LEU A 101 -32.93 -11.23 -3.79
CA LEU A 101 -32.23 -12.04 -4.78
C LEU A 101 -30.95 -12.68 -4.22
N LEU A 102 -30.26 -12.00 -3.31
CA LEU A 102 -29.09 -12.55 -2.62
C LEU A 102 -29.48 -13.59 -1.55
N GLU A 103 -30.66 -13.46 -0.94
CA GLU A 103 -31.21 -14.42 0.01
C GLU A 103 -31.72 -15.69 -0.68
N SER A 104 -32.39 -15.60 -1.83
CA SER A 104 -32.83 -16.76 -2.62
C SER A 104 -31.68 -17.54 -3.26
N LEU A 105 -30.56 -16.86 -3.56
CA LEU A 105 -29.45 -17.38 -4.34
C LEU A 105 -28.98 -18.78 -3.91
N GLN A 106 -28.90 -19.70 -4.87
CA GLN A 106 -28.22 -20.99 -4.82
C GLN A 106 -27.60 -21.29 -6.20
N PRO A 107 -26.55 -22.12 -6.31
CA PRO A 107 -26.00 -22.52 -7.60
C PRO A 107 -26.97 -23.41 -8.40
N SER A 108 -26.94 -23.31 -9.73
CA SER A 108 -27.76 -24.12 -10.64
C SER A 108 -27.35 -25.61 -10.63
N LYS A 109 -28.17 -26.47 -11.24
CA LYS A 109 -27.81 -27.90 -11.38
C LYS A 109 -26.57 -28.09 -12.26
N GLU A 110 -26.49 -27.34 -13.35
CA GLU A 110 -25.38 -27.33 -14.29
C GLU A 110 -24.08 -26.87 -13.59
N VAL A 111 -24.15 -25.79 -12.81
CA VAL A 111 -23.03 -25.28 -12.01
C VAL A 111 -22.63 -26.29 -10.92
N ILE A 112 -23.57 -26.94 -10.24
CA ILE A 112 -23.28 -27.99 -9.24
C ILE A 112 -22.62 -29.22 -9.89
N GLU A 113 -23.00 -29.58 -11.12
CA GLU A 113 -22.43 -30.71 -11.85
C GLU A 113 -20.97 -30.42 -12.28
N GLU A 114 -20.68 -29.25 -12.86
CA GLU A 114 -19.30 -28.81 -13.15
C GLU A 114 -18.42 -28.76 -11.89
N ILE A 115 -18.93 -28.19 -10.79
CA ILE A 115 -18.24 -28.14 -9.50
C ILE A 115 -17.96 -29.56 -8.98
N SER A 116 -18.95 -30.45 -9.06
CA SER A 116 -18.82 -31.84 -8.60
C SER A 116 -17.79 -32.63 -9.40
N GLN A 117 -17.75 -32.43 -10.73
CA GLN A 117 -16.73 -33.01 -11.59
C GLN A 117 -15.33 -32.49 -11.20
N ALA A 118 -15.12 -31.17 -11.15
CA ALA A 118 -13.82 -30.59 -10.83
C ALA A 118 -13.32 -30.98 -9.43
N LEU A 119 -14.22 -31.06 -8.43
CA LEU A 119 -13.90 -31.59 -7.10
C LEU A 119 -13.41 -33.04 -7.14
N SER A 120 -14.01 -33.88 -7.96
CA SER A 120 -13.63 -35.30 -8.09
C SER A 120 -12.21 -35.50 -8.62
N GLU A 121 -11.71 -34.53 -9.39
CA GLU A 121 -10.35 -34.56 -9.95
C GLU A 121 -9.30 -33.98 -9.01
N ILE A 122 -9.62 -32.96 -8.20
CA ILE A 122 -8.65 -32.37 -7.24
C ILE A 122 -8.63 -33.05 -5.86
N THR A 123 -9.67 -33.81 -5.48
CA THR A 123 -9.79 -34.39 -4.13
C THR A 123 -10.43 -35.78 -4.11
N SER A 124 -10.18 -36.54 -3.03
CA SER A 124 -10.99 -37.69 -2.63
C SER A 124 -12.24 -37.29 -1.83
N PRO A 125 -13.30 -38.11 -1.74
CA PRO A 125 -14.55 -37.76 -1.03
C PRO A 125 -14.42 -37.46 0.48
N LYS A 126 -13.29 -37.80 1.11
CA LYS A 126 -12.99 -37.52 2.53
C LYS A 126 -12.07 -36.31 2.73
N GLU A 127 -11.51 -35.75 1.65
CA GLU A 127 -10.62 -34.59 1.74
C GLU A 127 -11.45 -33.30 1.71
N GLN A 128 -10.97 -32.28 2.43
CA GLN A 128 -11.59 -30.97 2.51
C GLN A 128 -10.95 -29.98 1.52
N VAL A 129 -11.63 -28.87 1.27
CA VAL A 129 -11.15 -27.77 0.44
C VAL A 129 -11.16 -26.45 1.20
N ALA A 130 -10.33 -25.51 0.78
CA ALA A 130 -10.53 -24.09 1.04
C ALA A 130 -11.44 -23.52 -0.06
N VAL A 131 -12.45 -22.74 0.33
CA VAL A 131 -13.36 -22.02 -0.57
C VAL A 131 -13.13 -20.53 -0.35
N ARG A 132 -12.44 -19.89 -1.30
CA ARG A 132 -11.86 -18.55 -1.17
C ARG A 132 -12.52 -17.60 -2.17
N SER A 133 -12.81 -16.38 -1.74
CA SER A 133 -13.11 -15.27 -2.65
C SER A 133 -11.91 -14.95 -3.55
N SER A 134 -12.20 -14.54 -4.78
CA SER A 134 -11.27 -14.00 -5.76
C SER A 134 -12.00 -12.92 -6.57
N ALA A 135 -12.00 -11.66 -6.10
CA ALA A 135 -12.58 -10.56 -6.87
C ALA A 135 -11.63 -10.06 -7.98
N VAL A 136 -12.15 -9.37 -9.01
CA VAL A 136 -11.33 -8.87 -10.12
C VAL A 136 -10.34 -7.80 -9.64
N GLU A 137 -10.80 -6.90 -8.75
CA GLU A 137 -10.02 -5.80 -8.19
C GLU A 137 -9.18 -6.19 -6.95
N GLU A 138 -9.42 -7.37 -6.37
CA GLU A 138 -8.64 -7.95 -5.26
C GLU A 138 -7.23 -8.34 -5.72
N ASP A 139 -6.23 -8.23 -4.84
CA ASP A 139 -4.80 -8.41 -5.16
C ASP A 139 -4.34 -7.63 -6.41
N SER A 140 -4.78 -6.37 -6.53
CA SER A 140 -4.31 -5.40 -7.52
C SER A 140 -3.36 -4.37 -6.88
N ALA A 141 -2.57 -3.66 -7.68
CA ALA A 141 -1.69 -2.60 -7.19
C ALA A 141 -2.44 -1.40 -6.53
N ILE A 142 -3.77 -1.33 -6.70
CA ILE A 142 -4.63 -0.22 -6.23
C ILE A 142 -5.45 -0.65 -4.99
N ALA A 143 -5.92 -1.91 -4.98
CA ALA A 143 -6.74 -2.48 -3.93
C ALA A 143 -6.40 -3.96 -3.68
N SER A 144 -6.25 -4.33 -2.41
CA SER A 144 -5.96 -5.71 -1.98
C SER A 144 -7.19 -6.45 -1.45
N PHE A 145 -8.29 -5.75 -1.13
CA PHE A 145 -9.53 -6.32 -0.55
C PHE A 145 -9.34 -7.19 0.72
N ALA A 146 -8.17 -7.12 1.36
CA ALA A 146 -7.84 -7.89 2.55
C ALA A 146 -8.91 -7.73 3.66
N GLY A 147 -9.43 -8.86 4.14
CA GLY A 147 -10.50 -8.93 5.15
C GLY A 147 -11.87 -8.41 4.71
N GLN A 148 -12.09 -8.08 3.43
CA GLN A 148 -13.37 -7.54 2.94
C GLN A 148 -14.30 -8.60 2.35
N LEU A 149 -13.78 -9.75 1.94
CA LEU A 149 -14.53 -10.84 1.31
C LEU A 149 -14.42 -12.12 2.14
N GLU A 150 -15.42 -12.99 2.07
CA GLU A 150 -15.40 -14.25 2.86
C GLU A 150 -14.39 -15.26 2.31
N SER A 151 -13.90 -16.14 3.19
CA SER A 151 -13.09 -17.30 2.84
C SER A 151 -13.22 -18.37 3.92
N PHE A 152 -13.42 -19.61 3.51
CA PHE A 152 -13.72 -20.73 4.40
C PHE A 152 -12.66 -21.83 4.24
N LEU A 153 -12.09 -22.29 5.35
CA LEU A 153 -11.16 -23.42 5.39
C LEU A 153 -11.86 -24.71 5.79
N CYS A 154 -11.23 -25.86 5.52
CA CYS A 154 -11.70 -27.18 5.94
C CYS A 154 -13.16 -27.52 5.52
N VAL A 155 -13.61 -27.00 4.37
CA VAL A 155 -14.98 -27.18 3.88
C VAL A 155 -15.20 -28.62 3.40
N SER A 156 -16.27 -29.26 3.89
CA SER A 156 -16.69 -30.60 3.42
C SER A 156 -17.45 -30.52 2.10
N ARG A 157 -17.41 -31.58 1.27
CA ARG A 157 -18.11 -31.60 -0.04
C ARG A 157 -19.60 -31.25 0.05
N SER A 158 -20.26 -31.67 1.13
CA SER A 158 -21.67 -31.37 1.45
C SER A 158 -21.97 -29.88 1.66
N GLU A 159 -20.98 -29.07 2.03
CA GLU A 159 -21.15 -27.64 2.30
C GLU A 159 -20.85 -26.74 1.09
N ILE A 160 -20.24 -27.26 0.02
CA ILE A 160 -19.64 -26.41 -1.02
C ILE A 160 -20.68 -25.53 -1.72
N SER A 161 -21.89 -26.02 -1.99
CA SER A 161 -22.99 -25.21 -2.53
C SER A 161 -23.30 -23.99 -1.66
N LEU A 162 -23.30 -24.17 -0.32
CA LEU A 162 -23.52 -23.10 0.64
C LEU A 162 -22.34 -22.13 0.65
N ARG A 163 -21.09 -22.62 0.75
CA ARG A 163 -19.89 -21.75 0.82
C ARG A 163 -19.63 -20.96 -0.46
N VAL A 164 -19.95 -21.52 -1.62
CA VAL A 164 -19.94 -20.80 -2.92
C VAL A 164 -20.93 -19.64 -2.87
N THR A 165 -22.15 -19.89 -2.39
CA THR A 165 -23.18 -18.86 -2.20
C THR A 165 -22.75 -17.78 -1.20
N ASP A 166 -22.15 -18.16 -0.08
CA ASP A 166 -21.69 -17.23 0.95
C ASP A 166 -20.55 -16.33 0.44
N VAL A 167 -19.62 -16.89 -0.36
CA VAL A 167 -18.58 -16.11 -1.05
C VAL A 167 -19.20 -15.12 -2.06
N TRP A 168 -20.16 -15.55 -2.89
CA TRP A 168 -20.88 -14.66 -3.80
C TRP A 168 -21.56 -13.50 -3.05
N ARG A 169 -22.33 -13.81 -2.00
CA ARG A 169 -22.99 -12.82 -1.13
C ARG A 169 -22.01 -11.81 -0.52
N SER A 170 -20.80 -12.26 -0.16
CA SER A 170 -19.80 -11.40 0.48
C SER A 170 -19.41 -10.18 -0.37
N GLY A 171 -19.43 -10.30 -1.70
CA GLY A 171 -19.13 -9.21 -2.63
C GLY A 171 -20.10 -8.03 -2.56
N PHE A 172 -21.33 -8.25 -2.11
CA PHE A 172 -22.39 -7.23 -2.04
C PHE A 172 -22.55 -6.60 -0.65
N SER A 173 -21.78 -7.07 0.33
CA SER A 173 -21.85 -6.65 1.73
C SER A 173 -21.49 -5.17 1.93
N GLU A 174 -22.05 -4.54 2.96
CA GLU A 174 -21.86 -3.10 3.22
C GLU A 174 -20.39 -2.74 3.47
N ARG A 175 -19.59 -3.63 4.08
CA ARG A 175 -18.14 -3.43 4.23
C ARG A 175 -17.43 -3.31 2.86
N VAL A 176 -17.83 -4.11 1.87
CA VAL A 176 -17.30 -4.00 0.49
C VAL A 176 -17.77 -2.72 -0.19
N ARG A 177 -19.05 -2.35 -0.05
CA ARG A 177 -19.59 -1.08 -0.58
C ARG A 177 -18.83 0.13 -0.04
N VAL A 178 -18.59 0.17 1.27
CA VAL A 178 -17.80 1.21 1.94
C VAL A 178 -16.33 1.18 1.49
N TYR A 179 -15.70 0.01 1.41
CA TYR A 179 -14.30 -0.13 0.97
C TYR A 179 -14.11 0.35 -0.48
N ARG A 180 -14.97 -0.07 -1.42
CA ARG A 180 -14.96 0.41 -2.82
C ARG A 180 -15.02 1.94 -2.88
N LYS A 181 -15.95 2.54 -2.13
CA LYS A 181 -16.13 4.00 -2.05
C LYS A 181 -14.92 4.71 -1.45
N GLN A 182 -14.28 4.15 -0.42
CA GLN A 182 -13.03 4.71 0.16
C GLN A 182 -11.84 4.61 -0.81
N LYS A 183 -11.80 3.57 -1.65
CA LYS A 183 -10.76 3.36 -2.66
C LYS A 183 -11.01 4.08 -4.00
N GLY A 184 -12.16 4.75 -4.16
CA GLY A 184 -12.53 5.40 -5.41
C GLY A 184 -12.84 4.43 -6.54
N LEU A 185 -13.21 3.17 -6.23
CA LEU A 185 -13.59 2.18 -7.23
C LEU A 185 -15.02 2.45 -7.71
N GLU A 186 -15.14 2.84 -8.98
CA GLU A 186 -16.41 3.14 -9.62
C GLU A 186 -17.23 1.87 -9.94
N GLY A 187 -18.54 2.06 -10.15
CA GLY A 187 -19.48 0.99 -10.48
C GLY A 187 -19.94 0.13 -9.30
N GLU A 188 -21.13 -0.46 -9.46
CA GLU A 188 -21.75 -1.35 -8.47
C GLU A 188 -20.85 -2.56 -8.11
N PRO A 189 -21.03 -3.14 -6.91
CA PRO A 189 -20.36 -4.39 -6.55
C PRO A 189 -20.73 -5.51 -7.53
N ARG A 190 -19.77 -6.39 -7.79
CA ARG A 190 -19.91 -7.58 -8.63
C ARG A 190 -19.64 -8.83 -7.79
N PRO A 191 -20.18 -10.00 -8.18
CA PRO A 191 -19.85 -11.23 -7.46
C PRO A 191 -18.37 -11.58 -7.68
N PRO A 192 -17.62 -11.95 -6.64
CA PRO A 192 -16.27 -12.49 -6.80
C PRO A 192 -16.32 -13.85 -7.50
N ALA A 193 -15.25 -14.19 -8.21
CA ALA A 193 -15.00 -15.57 -8.58
C ALA A 193 -14.71 -16.39 -7.30
N VAL A 194 -14.95 -17.70 -7.33
CA VAL A 194 -14.77 -18.58 -6.17
C VAL A 194 -13.65 -19.57 -6.45
N LEU A 195 -12.50 -19.35 -5.80
CA LEU A 195 -11.35 -20.24 -5.83
C LEU A 195 -11.61 -21.43 -4.89
N ILE A 196 -11.61 -22.65 -5.44
CA ILE A 196 -11.70 -23.89 -4.67
C ILE A 196 -10.35 -24.61 -4.77
N GLN A 197 -9.67 -24.71 -3.63
CA GLN A 197 -8.29 -25.18 -3.50
C GLN A 197 -8.24 -26.37 -2.54
N LYS A 198 -7.51 -27.43 -2.87
CA LYS A 198 -7.33 -28.58 -1.97
C LYS A 198 -6.73 -28.13 -0.64
N MET A 199 -7.33 -28.53 0.48
CA MET A 199 -6.83 -28.17 1.79
C MET A 199 -5.50 -28.88 2.07
N VAL A 200 -4.46 -28.10 2.38
CA VAL A 200 -3.19 -28.62 2.90
C VAL A 200 -3.36 -28.90 4.39
N ALA A 201 -3.07 -30.11 4.84
CA ALA A 201 -3.06 -30.47 6.26
C ALA A 201 -1.79 -29.90 6.93
N ALA A 202 -1.78 -28.60 7.16
CA ALA A 202 -0.61 -27.86 7.61
C ALA A 202 -0.16 -28.23 9.03
N GLU A 203 1.10 -28.63 9.16
CA GLU A 203 1.80 -28.79 10.44
C GLU A 203 2.22 -27.41 10.98
N ILE A 204 2.73 -26.58 10.07
CA ILE A 204 3.18 -25.20 10.29
C ILE A 204 2.70 -24.39 9.09
N SER A 205 2.28 -23.14 9.26
CA SER A 205 1.96 -22.25 8.14
C SER A 205 2.13 -20.79 8.52
N GLY A 206 2.00 -19.89 7.54
CA GLY A 206 2.00 -18.47 7.80
C GLY A 206 2.14 -17.61 6.56
N ILE A 207 2.78 -16.46 6.73
CA ILE A 207 2.97 -15.44 5.69
C ILE A 207 4.44 -15.13 5.48
N ALA A 208 4.80 -14.66 4.30
CA ALA A 208 6.12 -14.11 4.05
C ALA A 208 6.03 -12.89 3.13
N PHE A 209 6.84 -11.88 3.44
CA PHE A 209 7.02 -10.68 2.64
C PHE A 209 8.42 -10.71 2.02
N SER A 210 8.53 -10.58 0.70
CA SER A 210 9.83 -10.63 0.02
C SER A 210 10.71 -9.40 0.34
N THR A 211 10.05 -8.25 0.58
CA THR A 211 10.58 -7.01 1.15
C THR A 211 9.89 -6.71 2.48
N ASP A 212 10.63 -6.26 3.51
CA ASP A 212 10.07 -5.93 4.83
C ASP A 212 8.99 -4.81 4.76
N PRO A 213 7.73 -5.09 5.12
CA PRO A 213 6.64 -4.11 5.00
C PRO A 213 6.74 -2.97 6.03
N VAL A 214 7.65 -3.05 7.01
CA VAL A 214 7.84 -2.00 8.03
C VAL A 214 9.00 -1.06 7.68
N SER A 215 10.16 -1.59 7.29
CA SER A 215 11.33 -0.77 6.94
C SER A 215 11.43 -0.41 5.45
N ALA A 216 10.73 -1.15 4.58
CA ALA A 216 10.85 -1.09 3.13
C ALA A 216 12.28 -1.37 2.58
N ASP A 217 13.10 -2.14 3.30
CA ASP A 217 14.40 -2.63 2.80
C ASP A 217 14.22 -3.87 1.91
N PRO A 218 14.45 -3.80 0.57
CA PRO A 218 14.32 -4.95 -0.32
C PRO A 218 15.39 -6.04 -0.09
N ASN A 219 16.42 -5.76 0.70
CA ASN A 219 17.37 -6.78 1.12
C ASN A 219 16.81 -7.69 2.21
N GLN A 220 15.75 -7.30 2.93
CA GLN A 220 15.17 -8.04 4.05
C GLN A 220 13.85 -8.71 3.65
N CYS A 221 13.87 -10.04 3.54
CA CYS A 221 12.65 -10.84 3.53
C CYS A 221 12.20 -11.10 4.97
N VAL A 222 10.90 -11.03 5.22
CA VAL A 222 10.28 -11.30 6.54
C VAL A 222 9.42 -12.55 6.42
N VAL A 223 9.68 -13.56 7.24
CA VAL A 223 8.88 -14.80 7.31
C VAL A 223 8.20 -14.85 8.68
N ALA A 224 6.88 -15.01 8.73
CA ALA A 224 6.12 -15.16 9.97
C ALA A 224 5.36 -16.50 10.00
N ALA A 225 5.46 -17.25 11.09
CA ALA A 225 5.02 -18.64 11.18
C ALA A 225 4.18 -18.93 12.43
N THR A 226 3.21 -19.84 12.31
CA THR A 226 2.43 -20.45 13.40
C THR A 226 2.31 -21.96 13.21
N ALA A 227 2.13 -22.71 14.29
CA ALA A 227 1.72 -24.11 14.22
C ALA A 227 0.27 -24.23 13.71
N GLY A 228 -0.03 -25.29 12.96
CA GLY A 228 -1.36 -25.53 12.38
C GLY A 228 -1.70 -24.61 11.21
N TYR A 229 -2.95 -24.19 11.12
CA TYR A 229 -3.47 -23.32 10.06
C TYR A 229 -3.16 -21.83 10.32
N GLY A 230 -2.92 -21.09 9.23
CA GLY A 230 -2.40 -19.72 9.25
C GLY A 230 -3.46 -18.62 9.20
N ASP A 231 -4.74 -18.97 9.09
CA ASP A 231 -5.88 -18.05 9.13
C ASP A 231 -5.83 -17.14 10.37
N ARG A 232 -5.49 -17.70 11.53
CA ARG A 232 -5.37 -16.97 12.80
C ARG A 232 -4.15 -16.04 12.85
N LEU A 233 -3.12 -16.28 12.04
CA LEU A 233 -1.97 -15.38 11.88
C LEU A 233 -2.30 -14.27 10.86
N VAL A 234 -2.92 -14.61 9.73
CA VAL A 234 -3.39 -13.66 8.70
C VAL A 234 -4.44 -12.69 9.26
N GLY A 235 -5.33 -13.17 10.13
CA GLY A 235 -6.30 -12.35 10.86
C GLY A 235 -5.74 -11.56 12.04
N GLY A 236 -4.47 -11.77 12.42
CA GLY A 236 -3.82 -11.08 13.54
C GLY A 236 -4.30 -11.52 14.94
N GLU A 237 -4.94 -12.69 15.06
CA GLU A 237 -5.38 -13.24 16.36
C GLU A 237 -4.24 -13.85 17.18
N VAL A 238 -3.16 -14.25 16.51
CA VAL A 238 -2.01 -14.97 17.08
C VAL A 238 -0.72 -14.27 16.70
N GLN A 239 0.14 -14.02 17.67
CA GLN A 239 1.52 -13.58 17.44
C GLN A 239 2.37 -14.81 17.06
N GLY A 240 2.69 -14.94 15.78
CA GLY A 240 3.59 -15.99 15.28
C GLY A 240 5.07 -15.66 15.48
N ASP A 241 5.92 -16.67 15.27
CA ASP A 241 7.37 -16.48 15.19
C ASP A 241 7.72 -15.63 13.97
N VAL A 242 8.54 -14.59 14.14
CA VAL A 242 9.00 -13.75 13.03
C VAL A 242 10.51 -13.91 12.82
N TYR A 243 10.89 -14.18 11.57
CA TYR A 243 12.26 -14.35 11.12
C TYR A 243 12.60 -13.28 10.07
N ARG A 244 13.83 -12.76 10.10
CA ARG A 244 14.32 -11.76 9.13
C ARG A 244 15.50 -12.33 8.35
N VAL A 245 15.42 -12.32 7.02
CA VAL A 245 16.35 -13.04 6.12
C VAL A 245 16.97 -12.09 5.10
N SER A 246 18.29 -11.97 5.15
CA SER A 246 19.06 -11.10 4.25
C SER A 246 19.03 -11.59 2.79
N SER A 247 19.50 -10.75 1.86
CA SER A 247 19.69 -11.12 0.45
C SER A 247 20.77 -12.21 0.25
N ALA A 248 21.60 -12.47 1.26
CA ALA A 248 22.55 -13.58 1.29
C ALA A 248 21.97 -14.89 1.87
N GLY A 249 20.70 -14.91 2.32
CA GLY A 249 20.10 -16.08 2.97
C GLY A 249 20.53 -16.30 4.43
N GLU A 250 21.04 -15.25 5.08
CA GLU A 250 21.38 -15.24 6.50
C GLU A 250 20.15 -14.83 7.31
N VAL A 251 19.82 -15.61 8.35
CA VAL A 251 18.71 -15.31 9.27
C VAL A 251 19.24 -14.40 10.38
N ALA A 252 18.90 -13.11 10.30
CA ALA A 252 19.43 -12.05 11.16
C ALA A 252 18.72 -11.94 12.52
N ALA A 253 17.46 -12.40 12.59
CA ALA A 253 16.67 -12.50 13.82
C ALA A 253 15.80 -13.76 13.78
N GLY A 254 15.69 -14.43 14.93
CA GLY A 254 14.69 -15.46 15.21
C GLY A 254 13.60 -14.92 16.15
N PRO A 255 12.65 -15.77 16.60
CA PRO A 255 11.53 -15.33 17.41
C PRO A 255 11.95 -14.74 18.77
N GLU A 256 11.26 -13.68 19.17
CA GLU A 256 11.42 -13.02 20.49
C GLU A 256 10.69 -13.77 21.62
N ALA A 257 9.94 -14.83 21.30
CA ALA A 257 9.08 -15.55 22.24
C ALA A 257 9.82 -16.66 23.01
N GLU A 258 9.47 -16.84 24.29
CA GLU A 258 9.95 -17.95 25.14
C GLU A 258 9.26 -19.28 24.77
N GLY A 259 9.57 -19.83 23.59
CA GLY A 259 8.97 -21.07 23.09
C GLY A 259 9.85 -21.86 22.11
N PRO A 260 9.48 -23.10 21.78
CA PRO A 260 10.14 -23.86 20.72
C PRO A 260 9.81 -23.25 19.35
N ALA A 261 10.84 -22.87 18.60
CA ALA A 261 10.71 -22.28 17.27
C ALA A 261 9.91 -23.17 16.31
N CYS A 262 8.90 -22.59 15.65
CA CYS A 262 8.00 -23.26 14.71
C CYS A 262 8.70 -23.68 13.41
N LEU A 263 9.83 -23.05 13.06
CA LEU A 263 10.62 -23.36 11.87
C LEU A 263 12.10 -23.58 12.23
N ASN A 264 12.75 -24.51 11.53
CA ASN A 264 14.21 -24.56 11.49
C ASN A 264 14.77 -23.58 10.44
N VAL A 265 16.08 -23.30 10.52
CA VAL A 265 16.76 -22.30 9.66
C VAL A 265 16.63 -22.61 8.16
N ASP A 266 16.62 -23.88 7.77
CA ASP A 266 16.54 -24.27 6.36
C ASP A 266 15.10 -24.22 5.82
N GLN A 267 14.10 -24.45 6.68
CA GLN A 267 12.71 -24.11 6.35
C GLN A 267 12.54 -22.60 6.14
N VAL A 268 13.04 -21.77 7.06
CA VAL A 268 13.02 -20.29 6.94
C VAL A 268 13.67 -19.84 5.63
N ARG A 269 14.83 -20.41 5.27
CA ARG A 269 15.49 -20.16 3.99
C ARG A 269 14.65 -20.56 2.79
N SER A 270 14.01 -21.73 2.81
CA SER A 270 13.18 -22.19 1.68
C SER A 270 11.97 -21.28 1.43
N VAL A 271 11.34 -20.77 2.49
CA VAL A 271 10.24 -19.79 2.37
C VAL A 271 10.77 -18.46 1.82
N ALA A 272 11.92 -17.97 2.30
CA ALA A 272 12.54 -16.75 1.80
C ALA A 272 13.02 -16.87 0.33
N GLN A 273 13.48 -18.06 -0.09
CA GLN A 273 13.83 -18.35 -1.48
C GLN A 273 12.59 -18.36 -2.37
N LEU A 274 11.48 -18.98 -1.93
CA LEU A 274 10.20 -18.89 -2.61
C LEU A 274 9.74 -17.43 -2.74
N ALA A 275 9.76 -16.66 -1.66
CA ALA A 275 9.37 -15.25 -1.66
C ALA A 275 10.14 -14.41 -2.70
N ARG A 276 11.47 -14.55 -2.75
CA ARG A 276 12.32 -13.86 -3.74
C ARG A 276 12.06 -14.34 -5.17
N ARG A 277 11.85 -15.64 -5.39
CA ARG A 277 11.52 -16.20 -6.72
C ARG A 277 10.18 -15.66 -7.27
N LEU A 278 9.20 -15.44 -6.40
CA LEU A 278 7.91 -14.86 -6.77
C LEU A 278 8.06 -13.35 -7.06
N GLU A 279 8.86 -12.62 -6.30
CA GLU A 279 9.20 -11.21 -6.59
C GLU A 279 9.96 -11.05 -7.92
N GLU A 280 10.95 -11.90 -8.19
CA GLU A 280 11.66 -11.94 -9.49
C GLU A 280 10.72 -12.23 -10.67
N PHE A 281 9.74 -13.12 -10.49
CA PHE A 281 8.77 -13.47 -11.53
C PHE A 281 7.76 -12.35 -11.82
N PHE A 282 7.20 -11.72 -10.78
CA PHE A 282 6.23 -10.62 -10.96
C PHE A 282 6.88 -9.25 -11.21
N GLY A 283 8.18 -9.10 -10.93
CA GLY A 283 8.90 -7.82 -11.04
C GLY A 283 8.53 -6.80 -9.95
N HIS A 284 7.89 -7.23 -8.87
CA HIS A 284 7.52 -6.38 -7.74
C HIS A 284 7.37 -7.18 -6.43
N PRO A 285 7.57 -6.56 -5.25
CA PRO A 285 7.51 -7.24 -3.96
C PRO A 285 6.22 -8.02 -3.71
N GLN A 286 6.36 -9.17 -3.04
CA GLN A 286 5.27 -10.12 -2.79
C GLN A 286 4.98 -10.31 -1.29
N ASP A 287 3.70 -10.36 -0.96
CA ASP A 287 3.14 -10.96 0.25
C ASP A 287 2.54 -12.31 -0.15
N LEU A 288 2.94 -13.40 0.51
CA LEU A 288 2.51 -14.76 0.19
C LEU A 288 2.09 -15.55 1.43
N GLU A 289 1.03 -16.34 1.27
CA GLU A 289 0.61 -17.34 2.25
C GLU A 289 1.24 -18.70 1.91
N TRP A 290 1.79 -19.39 2.90
CA TRP A 290 2.51 -20.66 2.71
C TRP A 290 2.20 -21.66 3.84
N ALA A 291 2.41 -22.95 3.57
CA ALA A 291 2.27 -24.02 4.57
C ALA A 291 3.32 -25.13 4.41
N PHE A 292 3.73 -25.75 5.52
CA PHE A 292 4.44 -27.03 5.54
C PHE A 292 3.49 -28.18 5.87
N ALA A 293 3.56 -29.26 5.09
CA ALA A 293 2.91 -30.54 5.40
C ALA A 293 3.76 -31.70 4.86
N GLY A 294 4.00 -32.73 5.68
CA GLY A 294 4.87 -33.86 5.34
C GLY A 294 6.30 -33.45 4.98
N GLY A 295 6.80 -32.37 5.60
CA GLY A 295 8.10 -31.76 5.28
C GLY A 295 8.18 -31.02 3.94
N ARG A 296 7.08 -30.86 3.20
CA ARG A 296 7.02 -30.11 1.93
C ARG A 296 6.44 -28.72 2.14
N LEU A 297 7.07 -27.71 1.54
CA LEU A 297 6.53 -26.35 1.45
C LEU A 297 5.45 -26.30 0.36
N TYR A 298 4.36 -25.59 0.60
CA TYR A 298 3.27 -25.33 -0.33
C TYR A 298 2.96 -23.84 -0.41
N LEU A 299 2.70 -23.33 -1.62
CA LEU A 299 2.25 -21.95 -1.84
C LEU A 299 0.72 -21.89 -1.88
N LEU A 300 0.12 -21.10 -1.00
CA LEU A 300 -1.35 -20.99 -0.88
C LEU A 300 -1.91 -19.76 -1.63
N GLN A 301 -1.21 -18.62 -1.59
CA GLN A 301 -1.55 -17.36 -2.26
C GLN A 301 -0.28 -16.51 -2.45
N SER A 302 -0.23 -15.63 -3.46
CA SER A 302 0.79 -14.58 -3.63
C SER A 302 0.13 -13.30 -4.15
N ARG A 303 0.53 -12.13 -3.65
CA ARG A 303 -0.02 -10.81 -4.02
C ARG A 303 1.00 -9.67 -3.91
N PRO A 304 0.83 -8.54 -4.65
CA PRO A 304 1.68 -7.36 -4.49
C PRO A 304 1.63 -6.75 -3.08
N ILE A 305 2.77 -6.33 -2.53
CA ILE A 305 2.80 -5.51 -1.31
C ILE A 305 2.43 -4.05 -1.64
N THR A 306 1.14 -3.71 -1.59
CA THR A 306 0.62 -2.37 -1.94
C THR A 306 0.88 -1.28 -0.89
N THR A 307 1.53 -1.60 0.23
CA THR A 307 1.78 -0.68 1.37
C THR A 307 3.19 -0.09 1.37
N LEU A 308 4.11 -0.60 0.55
CA LEU A 308 5.46 -0.07 0.46
C LEU A 308 5.45 1.34 -0.14
N PRO A 309 6.37 2.23 0.27
CA PRO A 309 6.65 3.45 -0.47
C PRO A 309 7.04 3.08 -1.90
N SER A 310 6.37 3.66 -2.91
CA SER A 310 6.83 3.52 -4.29
C SER A 310 8.19 4.19 -4.45
N GLU A 311 8.98 3.80 -5.45
CA GLU A 311 10.28 4.44 -5.73
C GLU A 311 10.14 5.96 -5.98
N GLN A 312 9.00 6.38 -6.54
CA GLN A 312 8.65 7.79 -6.73
C GLN A 312 8.34 8.53 -5.41
N SER A 313 8.07 7.79 -4.33
CA SER A 313 7.88 8.33 -2.98
C SER A 313 9.11 8.24 -2.08
N VAL A 314 10.32 8.00 -2.64
CA VAL A 314 11.60 8.34 -1.98
C VAL A 314 11.80 9.87 -2.02
N GLY A 315 10.84 10.62 -1.48
CA GLY A 315 11.08 11.93 -0.91
C GLY A 315 11.95 11.80 0.35
N ASP A 316 12.55 12.90 0.80
CA ASP A 316 13.40 12.88 2.00
C ASP A 316 12.66 12.25 3.19
N THR A 317 13.30 11.30 3.87
CA THR A 317 12.66 10.47 4.90
C THR A 317 12.14 11.34 6.05
N ILE A 318 10.82 11.48 6.17
CA ILE A 318 10.21 12.46 7.08
C ILE A 318 10.25 11.94 8.53
N VAL A 319 11.23 12.40 9.29
CA VAL A 319 11.30 12.20 10.74
C VAL A 319 10.31 13.15 11.44
N TRP A 320 9.34 12.57 12.14
CA TRP A 320 8.38 13.27 13.00
C TRP A 320 8.74 13.08 14.48
N ASP A 321 8.91 14.17 15.22
CA ASP A 321 9.09 14.16 16.69
C ASP A 321 7.89 14.82 17.39
N ASN A 322 7.59 14.40 18.63
CA ASN A 322 6.70 15.15 19.52
C ASN A 322 7.25 15.41 20.93
N SER A 323 8.52 15.06 21.19
CA SER A 323 9.15 15.06 22.52
C SER A 323 9.06 16.41 23.25
N ASN A 324 9.17 17.52 22.52
CA ASN A 324 9.03 18.88 23.07
C ASN A 324 7.67 19.54 22.74
N ILE A 325 7.14 19.37 21.52
CA ILE A 325 5.91 20.09 21.10
C ILE A 325 4.67 19.72 21.94
N VAL A 326 4.64 18.51 22.53
CA VAL A 326 3.53 18.03 23.36
C VAL A 326 3.32 18.87 24.64
N GLU A 327 4.35 19.59 25.10
CA GLU A 327 4.23 20.55 26.20
C GLU A 327 3.38 21.78 25.82
N SER A 328 3.40 22.18 24.54
CA SER A 328 2.62 23.30 23.99
C SER A 328 1.26 22.88 23.42
N TYR A 329 1.15 21.65 22.92
CA TYR A 329 -0.04 21.09 22.26
C TYR A 329 -0.35 19.70 22.83
N SER A 330 -0.76 19.67 24.10
CA SER A 330 -1.06 18.43 24.82
C SER A 330 -2.39 17.80 24.38
N GLY A 331 -2.34 16.53 23.98
CA GLY A 331 -3.54 15.77 23.57
C GLY A 331 -4.00 16.07 22.13
N VAL A 332 -5.32 16.09 21.92
CA VAL A 332 -5.93 16.27 20.60
C VAL A 332 -6.08 17.76 20.27
N THR A 333 -5.38 18.19 19.23
CA THR A 333 -5.44 19.55 18.68
C THR A 333 -6.47 19.62 17.56
N THR A 334 -7.24 20.71 17.45
CA THR A 334 -8.21 20.86 16.34
C THR A 334 -7.53 21.29 15.03
N PRO A 335 -8.10 21.00 13.84
CA PRO A 335 -7.57 21.51 12.56
C PRO A 335 -7.45 23.04 12.51
N LEU A 336 -8.38 23.76 13.15
CA LEU A 336 -8.31 25.23 13.26
C LEU A 336 -7.09 25.65 14.08
N THR A 337 -6.90 25.09 15.27
CA THR A 337 -5.74 25.34 16.14
C THR A 337 -4.43 25.00 15.42
N PHE A 338 -4.37 23.86 14.72
CA PHE A 338 -3.21 23.45 13.94
C PHE A 338 -2.90 24.40 12.78
N SER A 339 -3.91 24.83 12.01
CA SER A 339 -3.70 25.76 10.90
C SER A 339 -3.11 27.10 11.36
N PHE A 340 -3.56 27.60 12.52
CA PHE A 340 -3.02 28.81 13.16
C PHE A 340 -1.59 28.58 13.70
N ALA A 341 -1.33 27.44 14.35
CA ALA A 341 0.01 27.06 14.79
C ALA A 341 1.01 27.00 13.63
N ARG A 342 0.65 26.34 12.52
CA ARG A 342 1.47 26.24 11.30
C ARG A 342 1.78 27.62 10.71
N HIS A 343 0.82 28.53 10.70
CA HIS A 343 1.02 29.91 10.25
C HIS A 343 1.99 30.68 11.17
N LEU A 344 1.78 30.61 12.50
CA LEU A 344 2.64 31.28 13.47
C LEU A 344 4.08 30.77 13.43
N TYR A 345 4.29 29.45 13.45
CA TYR A 345 5.63 28.86 13.39
C TYR A 345 6.37 29.30 12.11
N ALA A 346 5.72 29.23 10.95
CA ALA A 346 6.31 29.68 9.70
C ALA A 346 6.74 31.16 9.78
N GLY A 347 5.88 32.04 10.29
CA GLY A 347 6.19 33.46 10.46
C GLY A 347 7.32 33.74 11.47
N VAL A 348 7.25 33.15 12.66
CA VAL A 348 8.21 33.35 13.75
C VAL A 348 9.62 32.93 13.31
N TYR A 349 9.78 31.74 12.72
CA TYR A 349 11.10 31.23 12.36
C TYR A 349 11.69 31.92 11.12
N GLN A 350 10.88 32.43 10.20
CA GLN A 350 11.35 33.36 9.16
C GLN A 350 11.90 34.66 9.78
N GLN A 351 11.19 35.27 10.74
CA GLN A 351 11.68 36.51 11.40
C GLN A 351 12.90 36.26 12.29
N PHE A 352 13.00 35.09 12.93
CA PHE A 352 14.17 34.68 13.72
C PHE A 352 15.46 34.71 12.88
N LEU A 353 15.48 34.03 11.74
CA LEU A 353 16.63 34.02 10.83
C LEU A 353 16.97 35.42 10.29
N LEU A 354 15.96 36.23 9.95
CA LEU A 354 16.16 37.61 9.48
C LEU A 354 16.77 38.51 10.57
N ASN A 355 16.35 38.37 11.83
CA ASN A 355 16.91 39.11 12.96
C ASN A 355 18.37 38.72 13.22
N LEU A 356 18.70 37.43 13.08
CA LEU A 356 20.07 36.90 13.18
C LEU A 356 20.94 37.14 11.93
N GLY A 357 20.42 37.89 10.94
CA GLY A 357 21.21 38.41 9.83
C GLY A 357 21.27 37.53 8.58
N VAL A 358 20.46 36.47 8.50
CA VAL A 358 20.26 35.68 7.27
C VAL A 358 19.55 36.54 6.21
N SER A 359 19.89 36.36 4.93
CA SER A 359 19.36 37.22 3.87
C SER A 359 17.88 36.93 3.56
N ARG A 360 17.10 37.97 3.24
CA ARG A 360 15.71 37.84 2.75
C ARG A 360 15.60 36.95 1.49
N ARG A 361 16.66 36.88 0.67
CA ARG A 361 16.72 35.97 -0.49
C ARG A 361 16.81 34.51 -0.05
N THR A 362 17.66 34.21 0.93
CA THR A 362 17.83 32.87 1.50
C THR A 362 16.54 32.38 2.14
N VAL A 363 15.89 33.21 2.96
CA VAL A 363 14.63 32.84 3.65
C VAL A 363 13.50 32.57 2.63
N ARG A 364 13.32 33.44 1.62
CA ARG A 364 12.32 33.20 0.55
C ARG A 364 12.62 31.95 -0.29
N ALA A 365 13.88 31.71 -0.63
CA ALA A 365 14.29 30.52 -1.39
C ALA A 365 14.00 29.20 -0.66
N ASN A 366 13.72 29.25 0.64
CA ASN A 366 13.46 28.11 1.51
C ASN A 366 12.06 28.17 2.17
N HIS A 367 11.14 28.98 1.65
CA HIS A 367 9.83 29.24 2.29
C HIS A 367 9.07 27.96 2.67
N GLU A 368 9.13 26.92 1.83
CA GLU A 368 8.52 25.61 2.07
C GLU A 368 8.96 24.93 3.38
N ILE A 369 10.23 25.07 3.77
CA ILE A 369 10.76 24.48 5.02
C ILE A 369 10.02 25.07 6.23
N PHE A 370 9.65 26.35 6.19
CA PHE A 370 8.93 27.04 7.27
C PHE A 370 7.45 26.66 7.30
N HIS A 371 6.82 26.51 6.14
CA HIS A 371 5.42 26.07 6.05
C HIS A 371 5.21 24.60 6.41
N HIS A 372 6.28 23.79 6.33
CA HIS A 372 6.31 22.37 6.66
C HIS A 372 7.21 22.06 7.88
N MET A 373 7.26 22.96 8.88
CA MET A 373 7.87 22.67 10.18
C MET A 373 6.99 21.80 11.09
N LEU A 374 5.66 21.88 10.94
CA LEU A 374 4.69 21.15 11.75
C LEU A 374 3.89 20.15 10.92
N GLY A 375 3.71 18.94 11.45
CA GLY A 375 2.80 17.92 10.94
C GLY A 375 1.57 17.76 11.84
N TYR A 376 0.51 17.21 11.28
CA TYR A 376 -0.74 16.90 11.98
C TYR A 376 -1.15 15.46 11.65
N LEU A 377 -1.01 14.57 12.62
CA LEU A 377 -1.19 13.12 12.45
C LEU A 377 -2.12 12.63 13.57
N LEU A 378 -3.22 11.96 13.21
CA LEU A 378 -4.21 11.39 14.14
C LEU A 378 -4.64 12.35 15.26
N GLY A 379 -4.84 13.63 14.92
CA GLY A 379 -5.25 14.68 15.87
C GLY A 379 -4.14 15.30 16.72
N ARG A 380 -2.89 14.86 16.58
CA ARG A 380 -1.73 15.37 17.34
C ARG A 380 -0.78 16.18 16.44
N VAL A 381 -0.03 17.11 17.05
CA VAL A 381 0.96 17.94 16.35
C VAL A 381 2.35 17.36 16.53
N TYR A 382 3.16 17.39 15.46
CA TYR A 382 4.53 16.88 15.42
C TYR A 382 5.48 17.90 14.78
N TYR A 383 6.76 17.88 15.16
CA TYR A 383 7.83 18.59 14.47
C TYR A 383 8.37 17.76 13.30
N HIS A 384 8.51 18.38 12.12
CA HIS A 384 9.27 17.79 11.01
C HIS A 384 10.77 18.02 11.28
N LEU A 385 11.43 17.03 11.88
CA LEU A 385 12.75 17.22 12.49
C LEU A 385 13.84 17.55 11.45
N LEU A 386 13.80 16.97 10.25
CA LEU A 386 14.72 17.34 9.18
C LEU A 386 14.58 18.81 8.72
N ASN A 387 13.37 19.36 8.70
CA ASN A 387 13.14 20.77 8.35
C ASN A 387 13.64 21.72 9.45
N TRP A 388 13.61 21.32 10.72
CA TRP A 388 14.31 22.03 11.80
C TRP A 388 15.83 22.07 11.59
N TYR A 389 16.47 20.91 11.34
CA TYR A 389 17.91 20.87 11.05
C TYR A 389 18.28 21.69 9.80
N ARG A 390 17.46 21.63 8.73
CA ARG A 390 17.62 22.46 7.53
C ARG A 390 17.56 23.95 7.86
N MET A 391 16.55 24.41 8.61
CA MET A 391 16.45 25.80 9.08
C MET A 391 17.69 26.23 9.89
N LEU A 392 18.11 25.41 10.85
CA LEU A 392 19.26 25.71 11.73
C LEU A 392 20.60 25.73 10.96
N SER A 393 20.70 25.01 9.84
CA SER A 393 21.86 25.06 8.93
C SER A 393 21.97 26.37 8.12
N MET A 394 20.91 27.19 8.07
CA MET A 394 20.92 28.50 7.41
C MET A 394 21.56 29.61 8.28
N LEU A 395 21.81 29.33 9.56
CA LEU A 395 22.39 30.30 10.49
C LEU A 395 23.90 30.49 10.24
N PRO A 396 24.45 31.69 10.53
CA PRO A 396 25.88 31.92 10.40
C PRO A 396 26.72 31.02 11.33
N GLY A 397 27.56 30.17 10.74
CA GLY A 397 28.57 29.38 11.47
C GLY A 397 28.07 28.11 12.18
N THR A 398 26.80 27.73 12.06
CA THR A 398 26.21 26.60 12.82
C THR A 398 26.52 25.20 12.26
N THR A 399 27.23 25.09 11.13
CA THR A 399 27.44 23.83 10.38
C THR A 399 28.15 22.69 11.14
N HIS A 400 28.65 22.94 12.36
CA HIS A 400 29.51 22.00 13.10
C HIS A 400 29.11 21.75 14.57
N ASN A 401 27.96 22.23 15.07
CA ASN A 401 27.57 22.01 16.47
C ASN A 401 26.21 21.29 16.63
N ARG A 402 26.07 20.10 16.03
CA ARG A 402 24.84 19.28 16.07
C ARG A 402 24.36 18.99 17.49
N ARG A 403 25.27 18.60 18.40
CA ARG A 403 24.96 18.27 19.82
C ARG A 403 24.20 19.38 20.55
N PHE A 404 24.43 20.65 20.21
CA PHE A 404 23.68 21.77 20.77
C PHE A 404 22.24 21.85 20.22
N LEU A 405 22.03 21.50 18.95
CA LEU A 405 20.71 21.46 18.30
C LEU A 405 19.87 20.30 18.85
N ASP A 406 20.48 19.12 19.01
CA ASP A 406 19.81 17.92 19.54
C ASP A 406 19.26 18.18 20.95
N VAL A 407 20.07 18.82 21.80
CA VAL A 407 19.69 19.25 23.16
C VAL A 407 18.64 20.37 23.14
N MET A 408 18.74 21.33 22.21
CA MET A 408 17.75 22.42 22.07
C MET A 408 16.38 21.92 21.61
N LEU A 409 16.34 20.85 20.81
CA LEU A 409 15.12 20.23 20.30
C LEU A 409 14.56 19.14 21.25
N GLY A 410 15.30 18.76 22.29
CA GLY A 410 14.87 17.76 23.29
C GLY A 410 14.85 16.32 22.79
N VAL A 411 15.54 16.02 21.69
CA VAL A 411 15.49 14.71 21.03
C VAL A 411 16.24 13.67 21.88
N ARG A 412 15.58 12.57 22.22
CA ARG A 412 16.15 11.51 23.08
C ARG A 412 17.13 10.59 22.36
N GLU A 413 16.94 10.42 21.06
CA GLU A 413 17.72 9.55 20.18
C GLU A 413 18.41 10.35 19.09
N ARG A 414 19.47 9.80 18.49
CA ARG A 414 20.19 10.45 17.38
C ARG A 414 19.61 10.02 16.05
N LEU A 415 19.65 10.92 15.06
CA LEU A 415 19.41 10.55 13.67
C LEU A 415 20.37 9.43 13.23
N SER A 416 19.87 8.56 12.36
CA SER A 416 20.68 7.49 11.76
C SER A 416 21.71 8.04 10.75
N PRO A 417 22.78 7.29 10.43
CA PRO A 417 23.83 7.74 9.51
C PRO A 417 23.30 8.08 8.10
N GLU A 418 22.23 7.42 7.65
CA GLU A 418 21.60 7.63 6.34
C GLU A 418 20.87 8.98 6.30
N LEU A 419 20.15 9.30 7.38
CA LEU A 419 19.46 10.58 7.58
C LEU A 419 20.46 11.74 7.70
N GLU A 420 21.62 11.51 8.34
CA GLU A 420 22.71 12.49 8.32
C GLU A 420 23.24 12.78 6.90
N GLN A 421 23.30 11.77 6.02
CA GLN A 421 23.70 11.96 4.62
C GLN A 421 22.62 12.70 3.81
N GLN A 422 21.32 12.43 4.03
CA GLN A 422 20.22 13.19 3.42
C GLN A 422 20.27 14.68 3.80
N LEU A 423 20.55 14.98 5.07
CA LEU A 423 20.78 16.36 5.54
C LEU A 423 22.03 16.98 4.93
N ALA A 424 23.13 16.23 4.82
CA ALA A 424 24.38 16.72 4.23
C ALA A 424 24.19 17.14 2.76
N LYS A 425 23.46 16.34 1.94
CA LYS A 425 23.13 16.64 0.54
C LYS A 425 22.42 17.99 0.35
N HIS A 426 21.56 18.37 1.31
CA HIS A 426 20.80 19.62 1.29
C HIS A 426 21.48 20.79 2.01
N SER A 427 22.54 20.54 2.78
CA SER A 427 23.28 21.58 3.49
C SER A 427 24.14 22.45 2.57
N ALA A 428 24.31 23.73 2.90
CA ALA A 428 25.14 24.64 2.11
C ALA A 428 26.62 24.21 2.14
N ARG A 429 27.25 24.10 0.96
CA ARG A 429 28.66 23.67 0.80
C ARG A 429 29.60 24.38 1.78
N PRO A 430 30.55 23.66 2.41
CA PRO A 430 31.39 24.20 3.48
C PRO A 430 32.22 25.41 3.00
N SER A 431 31.86 26.60 3.48
CA SER A 431 32.65 27.80 3.22
C SER A 431 33.94 27.76 4.05
N GLY A 432 35.10 27.94 3.40
CA GLY A 432 36.41 27.91 4.07
C GLY A 432 36.50 28.85 5.29
N ARG A 433 37.29 28.45 6.30
CA ARG A 433 37.32 28.99 7.69
C ARG A 433 37.12 30.50 7.81
N LEU A 434 37.76 31.30 6.96
CA LEU A 434 37.65 32.76 6.95
C LEU A 434 36.19 33.27 6.78
N ARG A 435 35.40 32.65 5.89
CA ARG A 435 33.97 33.01 5.70
C ARG A 435 33.12 32.64 6.91
N SER A 436 33.44 31.54 7.59
CA SER A 436 32.76 31.13 8.83
C SER A 436 33.07 32.08 9.99
N LEU A 437 34.32 32.55 10.11
CA LEU A 437 34.70 33.56 11.10
C LEU A 437 34.00 34.91 10.85
N LEU A 438 33.95 35.37 9.60
CA LEU A 438 33.24 36.58 9.22
C LEU A 438 31.72 36.48 9.46
N SER A 439 31.13 35.31 9.23
CA SER A 439 29.69 35.10 9.44
C SER A 439 29.32 35.00 10.93
N LEU A 440 30.18 34.39 11.76
CA LEU A 440 30.07 34.43 13.23
C LEU A 440 30.22 35.86 13.78
N GLY A 441 31.19 36.64 13.27
CA GLY A 441 31.34 38.05 13.65
C GLY A 441 30.13 38.91 13.27
N TRP A 442 29.53 38.65 12.11
CA TRP A 442 28.26 39.28 11.70
C TRP A 442 27.09 38.91 12.62
N LEU A 443 26.97 37.63 13.00
CA LEU A 443 25.94 37.15 13.94
C LEU A 443 26.07 37.82 15.32
N ALA A 444 27.28 37.85 15.89
CA ALA A 444 27.55 38.54 17.15
C ALA A 444 27.19 40.04 17.06
N THR A 445 27.62 40.71 15.99
CA THR A 445 27.28 42.12 15.71
C THR A 445 25.77 42.34 15.61
N ARG A 446 25.04 41.42 14.96
CA ARG A 446 23.57 41.46 14.84
C ARG A 446 22.86 41.28 16.17
N ILE A 447 23.33 40.37 17.02
CA ILE A 447 22.79 40.14 18.37
C ILE A 447 22.98 41.39 19.23
N VAL A 448 24.21 41.94 19.30
CA VAL A 448 24.52 43.17 20.06
C VAL A 448 23.69 44.36 19.54
N TRP A 449 23.59 44.54 18.22
CA TRP A 449 22.76 45.62 17.64
C TRP A 449 21.27 45.46 17.95
N ASN A 450 20.73 44.24 17.88
CA ASN A 450 19.34 43.98 18.23
C ASN A 450 19.08 44.26 19.71
N TRP A 451 19.97 43.84 20.62
CA TRP A 451 19.88 44.12 22.05
C TRP A 451 19.93 45.63 22.35
N LEU A 452 20.94 46.35 21.85
CA LEU A 452 21.06 47.81 22.01
C LEU A 452 19.88 48.60 21.43
N THR A 453 19.22 48.09 20.38
CA THR A 453 18.04 48.74 19.78
C THR A 453 16.70 48.22 20.32
N LEU A 454 16.68 47.22 21.21
CA LEU A 454 15.46 46.55 21.66
C LEU A 454 14.48 47.50 22.35
N HIS A 455 14.92 48.23 23.38
CA HIS A 455 14.08 49.22 24.07
C HIS A 455 13.50 50.28 23.12
N ARG A 456 14.27 50.71 22.10
CA ARG A 456 13.82 51.68 21.08
C ARG A 456 12.80 51.09 20.09
N ARG A 457 12.81 49.78 19.86
CA ARG A 457 11.78 49.07 19.07
C ARG A 457 10.52 48.85 19.89
N ILE A 458 10.65 48.41 21.15
CA ILE A 458 9.54 48.25 22.10
C ILE A 458 8.76 49.57 22.26
N GLY A 459 9.46 50.68 22.52
CA GLY A 459 8.85 52.03 22.61
C GLY A 459 8.31 52.61 21.29
N LYS A 460 8.43 51.87 20.18
CA LYS A 460 7.81 52.14 18.87
C LYS A 460 6.72 51.12 18.49
N PHE A 461 6.52 50.08 19.29
CA PHE A 461 5.47 49.07 19.09
C PHE A 461 4.26 49.35 19.99
N TYR A 462 4.49 49.93 21.17
CA TYR A 462 3.45 50.47 22.07
C TYR A 462 3.10 51.94 21.74
N LYS A 463 3.20 52.34 20.46
CA LYS A 463 2.85 53.66 19.92
C LYS A 463 2.29 53.51 18.51
#